data_AF-A0A847PFT2-F1
#
_entry.id   AF-A0A847PFT2-F1
#
_cell.length_a   1.000
_cell.length_b   1.000
_cell.length_c   1.000
_cell.angle_alpha   90.00
_cell.angle_beta   90.00
_cell.angle_gamma   90.00
#
_symmetry.space_group_name_H-M   'P 1'
#
loop_
_entity.id
_entity.type
_entity.pdbx_description
1 polymer ?
#
loop_
_entity_poly.entity_id
_entity_poly.type
_entity_poly.pdbx_seq_one_letter_code
_entity_poly.pdbx_strand_id
1 'polypeptide(L)' 'CRYCFAGGSFLADCSMDEMIEFCVSHMASAHPGMTEDKARCMMREFFPTLKRWKGA' A
#
# COMPACT_ATOMS: atom_id res chain seq x y z
N CYS A 1 6.02 -6.49 0.44
CA CYS A 1 6.30 -5.12 -0.05
C CYS A 1 7.66 -4.70 0.47
N ARG A 2 8.71 -4.65 -0.37
CA ARG A 2 10.07 -4.27 0.08
C ARG A 2 10.18 -2.79 0.50
N TYR A 3 9.30 -1.94 -0.01
CA TYR A 3 9.27 -0.50 0.26
C TYR A 3 8.67 -0.15 1.61
N CYS A 4 7.76 -0.98 2.13
CA CYS A 4 6.97 -0.69 3.32
C CYS A 4 7.15 -1.72 4.45
N PHE A 5 7.70 -2.90 4.14
CA PHE A 5 7.98 -3.98 5.09
C PHE A 5 9.32 -4.66 4.77
N ALA A 6 10.30 -4.54 5.65
CA ALA A 6 11.60 -5.17 5.49
C ALA A 6 12.15 -5.63 6.84
N GLY A 7 12.92 -6.72 6.85
CA GLY A 7 13.50 -7.24 8.09
C GLY A 7 12.48 -7.79 9.10
N GLY A 8 11.24 -8.06 8.68
CA GLY A 8 10.18 -8.57 9.55
C GLY A 8 9.37 -7.47 10.27
N SER A 9 9.68 -6.19 10.03
CA SER A 9 8.95 -5.05 10.56
C SER A 9 8.49 -4.10 9.46
N PHE A 10 7.48 -3.31 9.78
CA PHE A 10 7.11 -2.19 8.92
C PHE A 10 8.13 -1.07 9.10
N LEU A 11 8.54 -0.48 7.97
CA LEU A 11 9.56 0.56 7.95
C LEU A 11 9.05 1.92 8.43
N ALA A 12 7.72 2.05 8.56
CA ALA A 12 7.05 3.26 9.03
C ALA A 12 5.84 2.91 9.90
N ASP A 13 5.67 3.67 10.98
CA ASP A 13 4.45 3.73 11.77
C ASP A 13 3.55 4.82 11.18
N CYS A 14 2.69 4.40 10.26
CA CYS A 14 1.74 5.26 9.57
C CYS A 14 0.39 4.55 9.53
N SER A 15 -0.67 5.31 9.23
CA SER A 15 -2.01 4.78 9.01
C SER A 15 -2.11 4.01 7.68
N MET A 16 -3.21 3.29 7.50
CA MET A 16 -3.49 2.56 6.25
C MET A 16 -3.53 3.51 5.04
N ASP A 17 -4.23 4.64 5.13
CA ASP A 17 -4.29 5.62 4.04
C ASP A 17 -2.91 6.20 3.70
N GLU A 18 -2.08 6.53 4.70
CA GLU A 18 -0.71 7.00 4.45
C GLU A 18 0.15 5.93 3.78
N MET A 19 0.00 4.65 4.16
CA MET A 19 0.67 3.56 3.48
C MET A 19 0.20 3.39 2.03
N ILE A 20 -1.10 3.60 1.77
CA ILE A 20 -1.67 3.56 0.42
C ILE A 20 -1.05 4.67 -0.42
N GLU A 21 -1.06 5.93 0.02
CA GLU A 21 -0.46 7.04 -0.74
C GLU A 21 1.02 6.78 -1.06
N PHE A 22 1.78 6.25 -0.09
CA PHE A 22 3.16 5.86 -0.31
C PHE A 22 3.29 4.76 -1.38
N CYS A 23 2.46 3.72 -1.33
CA CYS A 23 2.54 2.59 -2.26
C CYS A 23 1.97 2.91 -3.65
N VAL A 24 1.00 3.81 -3.75
CA VAL A 24 0.29 4.15 -4.99
C VAL A 24 1.23 4.69 -6.06
N SER A 25 2.11 5.63 -5.68
CA SER A 25 3.12 6.20 -6.59
C SER A 25 4.05 5.12 -7.16
N HIS A 26 4.50 4.19 -6.31
CA HIS A 26 5.35 3.07 -6.71
C HIS A 26 4.59 2.09 -7.62
N MET A 27 3.30 1.86 -7.36
CA MET A 27 2.46 0.95 -8.14
C MET A 27 2.16 1.49 -9.54
N ALA A 28 1.77 2.76 -9.64
CA ALA A 28 1.54 3.44 -10.91
C ALA A 28 2.83 3.49 -11.74
N SER A 29 3.96 3.77 -11.10
CA SER A 29 5.28 3.78 -11.76
C SER A 29 5.71 2.40 -12.26
N ALA A 30 5.35 1.33 -11.54
CA ALA A 30 5.68 -0.05 -11.92
C ALA A 30 4.75 -0.63 -13.00
N HIS A 31 3.56 -0.07 -13.19
CA HIS A 31 2.55 -0.55 -14.15
C HIS A 31 2.18 0.54 -15.17
N PRO A 32 2.83 0.54 -16.36
CA PRO A 32 2.46 1.44 -17.44
C PRO A 32 0.98 1.26 -17.82
N GLY A 33 0.17 2.30 -17.64
CA GLY A 33 -1.27 2.29 -17.89
C GLY A 33 -2.16 2.14 -16.65
N MET A 34 -1.57 2.01 -15.45
CA MET A 34 -2.30 2.13 -14.19
C MET A 34 -2.26 3.57 -13.70
N THR A 35 -3.42 4.18 -13.44
CA THR A 35 -3.50 5.48 -12.79
C THR A 35 -3.35 5.34 -11.28
N GLU A 36 -2.86 6.39 -10.63
CA GLU A 36 -2.75 6.44 -9.17
C GLU A 36 -4.09 6.21 -8.47
N ASP A 37 -5.18 6.80 -8.98
CA ASP A 37 -6.52 6.59 -8.43
C ASP A 37 -6.97 5.13 -8.49
N LYS A 38 -6.68 4.45 -9.60
CA LYS A 38 -7.01 3.02 -9.75
C LYS A 38 -6.17 2.18 -8.78
N ALA A 39 -4.88 2.49 -8.64
CA ALA A 39 -4.02 1.85 -7.66
C ALA A 39 -4.53 2.08 -6.23
N ARG A 40 -4.96 3.30 -5.90
CA ARG A 40 -5.51 3.67 -4.58
C ARG A 40 -6.76 2.86 -4.26
N CYS A 41 -7.72 2.79 -5.18
CA CYS A 41 -8.94 2.00 -5.00
C CYS A 41 -8.62 0.52 -4.76
N MET A 42 -7.75 -0.07 -5.60
CA MET A 42 -7.33 -1.47 -5.43
C MET A 42 -6.64 -1.71 -4.09
N MET A 43 -5.79 -0.79 -3.64
CA MET A 43 -5.11 -0.92 -2.36
C MET A 43 -6.05 -0.76 -1.17
N ARG A 44 -7.05 0.13 -1.25
CA ARG A 44 -8.09 0.26 -0.20
C ARG A 44 -8.92 -1.00 -0.04
N GLU A 45 -9.18 -1.73 -1.12
CA GLU A 45 -9.87 -3.02 -1.05
C GLU A 45 -8.96 -4.14 -0.54
N PHE A 46 -7.69 -4.13 -0.95
CA PHE A 46 -6.74 -5.19 -0.63
C PHE A 46 -6.14 -5.07 0.78
N PHE A 47 -5.82 -3.87 1.25
CA PHE A 47 -5.12 -3.66 2.52
C PHE A 47 -5.88 -4.19 3.75
N PRO A 48 -7.22 -4.05 3.87
CA PRO A 48 -7.99 -4.66 4.97
C PRO A 48 -7.86 -6.18 5.05
N THR A 49 -7.51 -6.85 3.95
CA THR A 49 -7.27 -8.31 3.93
C THR A 49 -5.90 -8.69 4.51
N LEU A 50 -4.97 -7.73 4.63
CA LEU A 50 -3.61 -7.94 5.13
C LEU A 50 -3.59 -8.01 6.66
N LYS A 51 -2.75 -8.90 7.21
CA LYS A 51 -2.62 -9.13 8.66
C LYS A 51 -2.36 -7.85 9.48
N ARG A 52 -1.68 -6.85 8.92
CA ARG A 52 -1.42 -5.57 9.61
C ARG A 52 -2.70 -4.78 9.89
N TRP A 53 -3.63 -4.82 8.94
CA TRP A 53 -4.85 -3.99 8.94
C TRP A 53 -6.12 -4.79 9.19
N LYS A 54 -5.98 -6.11 9.32
CA LYS A 54 -7.10 -7.01 9.56
C LYS A 54 -7.69 -6.75 10.94
N GLY A 55 -8.89 -6.15 10.98
CA GLY A 55 -9.60 -5.82 12.21
C GLY A 55 -9.33 -4.42 12.77
N ALA A 56 -8.73 -3.52 11.96
CA ALA A 56 -8.71 -2.08 12.24
C ALA A 56 -10.09 -1.45 11.99
#